data_AF-A0A1V6Q6S7-F1
#
_entry.id   AF-A0A1V6Q6S7-F1
#
_cell.length_a   1.000
_cell.length_b   1.000
_cell.length_c   1.000
_cell.angle_alpha   90.00
_cell.angle_beta   90.00
_cell.angle_gamma   90.00
#
_symmetry.space_group_name_H-M   'P 1'
#
loop_
_entity.id
_entity.type
_entity.pdbx_description
1 polymer ?
#
loop_
_entity_poly.entity_id
_entity_poly.type
_entity_poly.pdbx_seq_one_letter_code
_entity_poly.pdbx_strand_id
1 'polypeptide(L)'
;MPLRFPSPGLWDGCDYAGTVVALGAEAAAQGRFKIGDRAFGAVQGSNLSDPLSGAYCEYIRTEPDLAFHVPKELTLENAPSISGTAIATLGIALFWSLQIPGTLDTPAAKSEDILVYGGSSTLGLLAIQMVKLSGHRVITTCSARNFGLVKSYGADLVFDYSSPTCAEDIRAATKSALRYALDPFAEAKTLRLCHAAIGRTGGRYCALEQYQESLCSRKTIKHELVMGGAISGRGVELPDPYGIPPRPEIGVWARSWYRTVQSLIDQGKIKPCPIETIPGGFDGILKGLDMLRNGKVSGKKLVVPMVELK
;
A
#
# COMPACT_ATOMS: atom_id res chain seq x y z
N MET A 1 -9.70 5.61 -10.05
CA MET A 1 -10.96 4.88 -9.83
C MET A 1 -12.20 5.67 -10.25
N PRO A 2 -12.47 6.92 -9.79
CA PRO A 2 -13.75 7.61 -10.06
C PRO A 2 -14.04 7.92 -11.54
N LEU A 3 -13.01 8.12 -12.37
CA LEU A 3 -13.18 8.32 -13.82
C LEU A 3 -13.41 7.01 -14.59
N ARG A 4 -12.99 5.87 -14.03
CA ARG A 4 -13.22 4.53 -14.61
C ARG A 4 -14.53 3.93 -14.11
N PHE A 5 -14.87 4.20 -12.85
CA PHE A 5 -16.05 3.74 -12.16
C PHE A 5 -16.69 4.95 -11.46
N PRO A 6 -17.42 5.80 -12.19
CA PRO A 6 -18.18 6.85 -11.54
C PRO A 6 -19.24 6.21 -10.65
N SER A 7 -19.23 6.56 -9.38
CA SER A 7 -20.16 6.02 -8.38
C SER A 7 -20.90 7.18 -7.70
N PRO A 8 -21.82 7.88 -8.39
CA PRO A 8 -22.52 9.03 -7.82
C PRO A 8 -23.27 8.67 -6.54
N GLY A 9 -23.16 9.51 -5.52
CA GLY A 9 -23.83 9.33 -4.23
C GLY A 9 -23.08 8.46 -3.22
N LEU A 10 -21.97 7.83 -3.61
CA LEU A 10 -21.12 7.08 -2.70
C LEU A 10 -20.07 7.97 -2.03
N TRP A 11 -19.70 7.63 -0.80
CA TRP A 11 -18.63 8.29 -0.08
C TRP A 11 -17.27 7.85 -0.62
N ASP A 12 -16.28 8.74 -0.63
CA ASP A 12 -14.95 8.47 -1.19
C ASP A 12 -13.83 8.61 -0.14
N GLY A 13 -12.61 8.25 -0.53
CA GLY A 13 -11.42 8.26 0.32
C GLY A 13 -11.21 6.94 1.06
N CYS A 14 -9.94 6.59 1.27
CA CYS A 14 -9.58 5.31 1.89
C CYS A 14 -8.92 5.48 3.26
N ASP A 15 -7.84 6.25 3.35
CA ASP A 15 -7.07 6.42 4.59
C ASP A 15 -7.73 7.42 5.54
N TYR A 16 -7.85 7.06 6.82
CA TYR A 16 -8.35 7.93 7.88
C TYR A 16 -7.47 7.86 9.14
N ALA A 17 -7.57 8.89 9.97
CA ALA A 17 -7.17 8.87 11.37
C ALA A 17 -8.16 9.70 12.19
N GLY A 18 -8.55 9.22 13.37
CA GLY A 18 -9.53 9.87 14.22
C GLY A 18 -9.56 9.33 15.65
N THR A 19 -10.55 9.75 16.41
CA THR A 19 -10.81 9.28 17.78
C THR A 19 -12.02 8.36 17.80
N VAL A 20 -11.93 7.26 18.52
CA VAL A 20 -13.07 6.35 18.74
C VAL A 20 -14.12 7.05 19.61
N VAL A 21 -15.26 7.40 19.02
CA VAL A 21 -16.37 8.07 19.73
C VAL A 21 -17.51 7.13 20.11
N ALA A 22 -17.59 5.96 19.47
CA ALA A 22 -18.61 4.95 19.72
C ALA A 22 -18.07 3.56 19.34
N LEU A 23 -18.64 2.52 19.95
CA LEU A 23 -18.33 1.12 19.68
C LEU A 23 -19.62 0.32 19.56
N GLY A 24 -19.70 -0.56 18.55
CA GLY A 24 -20.72 -1.60 18.51
C GLY A 24 -20.50 -2.63 19.63
N ALA A 25 -21.57 -3.32 20.04
CA ALA A 25 -21.52 -4.26 21.18
C ALA A 25 -20.44 -5.35 21.01
N GLU A 26 -20.28 -5.90 19.80
CA GLU A 26 -19.25 -6.91 19.51
C GLU A 26 -17.84 -6.34 19.61
N ALA A 27 -17.61 -5.12 19.09
CA ALA A 27 -16.32 -4.46 19.17
C ALA A 27 -15.94 -4.13 20.62
N ALA A 28 -16.92 -3.70 21.43
CA ALA A 28 -16.73 -3.47 22.86
C ALA A 28 -16.38 -4.78 23.60
N ALA A 29 -17.06 -5.89 23.28
CA ALA A 29 -16.79 -7.20 23.88
C ALA A 29 -15.40 -7.75 23.50
N GLN A 30 -14.88 -7.43 22.32
CA GLN A 30 -13.52 -7.80 21.90
C GLN A 30 -12.42 -7.06 22.71
N GLY A 31 -12.71 -5.86 23.22
CA GLY A 31 -11.80 -5.10 24.08
C GLY A 31 -10.54 -4.54 23.40
N ARG A 32 -10.41 -4.62 22.07
CA ARG A 32 -9.24 -4.10 21.32
C ARG A 32 -9.18 -2.58 21.30
N PHE A 33 -10.33 -1.91 21.35
CA PHE A 33 -10.47 -0.45 21.37
C PHE A 33 -11.45 -0.03 22.46
N LYS A 34 -11.27 1.16 23.01
CA LYS A 34 -12.21 1.86 23.89
C LYS A 34 -12.52 3.26 23.36
N ILE A 35 -13.63 3.83 23.80
CA ILE A 35 -13.97 5.23 23.53
C ILE A 35 -12.83 6.13 24.02
N GLY A 36 -12.43 7.09 23.18
CA GLY A 36 -11.31 7.99 23.41
C GLY A 36 -9.98 7.51 22.83
N ASP A 37 -9.87 6.26 22.37
CA ASP A 37 -8.65 5.79 21.70
C ASP A 37 -8.45 6.53 20.37
N ARG A 38 -7.19 6.83 20.06
CA ARG A 38 -6.78 7.38 18.75
C ARG A 38 -6.54 6.21 17.81
N ALA A 39 -7.21 6.21 16.67
CA ALA A 39 -7.12 5.14 15.68
C ALA A 39 -6.81 5.66 14.28
N PHE A 40 -6.16 4.84 13.47
CA PHE A 40 -6.00 5.07 12.04
C PHE A 40 -6.21 3.77 11.27
N GLY A 41 -6.47 3.87 9.98
CA GLY A 41 -6.70 2.69 9.15
C GLY A 41 -7.09 3.05 7.74
N ALA A 42 -7.70 2.08 7.06
CA ALA A 42 -8.27 2.28 5.76
C ALA A 42 -9.64 1.63 5.64
N VAL A 43 -10.50 2.26 4.86
CA VAL A 43 -11.73 1.70 4.33
C VAL A 43 -11.67 1.72 2.81
N GLN A 44 -12.61 1.06 2.15
CA GLN A 44 -12.77 1.17 0.71
C GLN A 44 -13.69 2.36 0.42
N GLY A 45 -13.16 3.45 -0.12
CA GLY A 45 -14.00 4.51 -0.69
C GLY A 45 -14.66 4.06 -1.99
N SER A 46 -15.74 4.74 -2.39
CA SER A 46 -16.53 4.44 -3.58
C SER A 46 -17.01 2.97 -3.62
N ASN A 47 -17.39 2.43 -2.46
CA ASN A 47 -17.73 1.01 -2.30
C ASN A 47 -19.20 0.72 -2.64
N LEU A 48 -19.44 -0.02 -3.72
CA LEU A 48 -20.80 -0.38 -4.16
C LEU A 48 -21.57 -1.21 -3.12
N SER A 49 -20.89 -2.07 -2.37
CA SER A 49 -21.52 -2.94 -1.36
C SER A 49 -21.75 -2.24 -0.01
N ASP A 50 -21.12 -1.09 0.25
CA ASP A 50 -21.36 -0.24 1.42
C ASP A 50 -21.27 1.25 1.02
N PRO A 51 -22.38 1.86 0.55
CA PRO A 51 -22.38 3.23 0.05
C PRO A 51 -21.92 4.30 1.04
N LEU A 52 -21.90 3.98 2.35
CA LEU A 52 -21.47 4.88 3.42
C LEU A 52 -19.99 4.67 3.80
N SER A 53 -19.27 3.78 3.11
CA SER A 53 -17.83 3.58 3.31
C SER A 53 -17.05 4.63 2.54
N GLY A 54 -16.33 5.48 3.26
CA GLY A 54 -15.41 6.46 2.69
C GLY A 54 -14.77 7.32 3.78
N ALA A 55 -13.47 7.58 3.67
CA ALA A 55 -12.69 8.32 4.66
C ALA A 55 -12.85 9.84 4.60
N TYR A 56 -13.38 10.38 3.50
CA TYR A 56 -13.65 11.82 3.37
C TYR A 56 -14.97 12.19 4.03
N CYS A 57 -15.02 12.04 5.36
CA CYS A 57 -16.17 12.37 6.20
C CYS A 57 -15.69 12.72 7.62
N GLU A 58 -16.58 13.31 8.42
CA GLU A 58 -16.29 13.63 9.83
C GLU A 58 -16.41 12.40 10.75
N TYR A 59 -17.28 11.45 10.38
CA TYR A 59 -17.53 10.22 11.13
C TYR A 59 -17.51 9.01 10.19
N ILE A 60 -16.59 8.09 10.46
CA ILE A 60 -16.38 6.87 9.69
C ILE A 60 -16.65 5.63 10.54
N ARG A 61 -17.16 4.58 9.92
CA ARG A 61 -17.27 3.24 10.51
C ARG A 61 -16.12 2.36 10.01
N THR A 62 -15.58 1.54 10.89
CA THR A 62 -14.51 0.60 10.56
C THR A 62 -14.60 -0.63 11.45
N GLU A 63 -14.03 -1.74 10.98
CA GLU A 63 -13.91 -2.95 11.79
C GLU A 63 -12.68 -2.83 12.71
N PRO A 64 -12.82 -3.15 14.01
CA PRO A 64 -11.70 -3.07 14.95
C PRO A 64 -10.53 -3.97 14.54
N ASP A 65 -10.81 -5.07 13.82
CA ASP A 65 -9.77 -5.98 13.36
C ASP A 65 -8.91 -5.43 12.21
N LEU A 66 -9.45 -4.45 11.46
CA LEU A 66 -8.81 -3.80 10.31
C LEU A 66 -8.44 -2.34 10.61
N ALA A 67 -8.26 -2.01 11.90
CA ALA A 67 -7.84 -0.70 12.37
C ALA A 67 -6.60 -0.80 13.27
N PHE A 68 -5.85 0.29 13.33
CA PHE A 68 -4.64 0.41 14.15
C PHE A 68 -4.84 1.47 15.23
N HIS A 69 -4.18 1.30 16.37
CA HIS A 69 -3.96 2.36 17.34
C HIS A 69 -2.91 3.32 16.81
N VAL A 70 -3.13 4.62 17.02
CA VAL A 70 -2.10 5.63 16.76
C VAL A 70 -1.02 5.52 17.85
N PRO A 71 0.26 5.33 17.47
CA PRO A 71 1.36 5.29 18.44
C PRO A 71 1.41 6.54 19.31
N LYS A 72 1.91 6.40 20.55
CA LYS A 72 1.95 7.53 21.49
C LYS A 72 2.81 8.68 20.98
N GLU A 73 3.85 8.33 20.24
CA GLU A 73 4.87 9.21 19.67
C GLU A 73 4.38 9.95 18.42
N LEU A 74 3.25 9.55 17.86
CA LEU A 74 2.66 10.15 16.67
C LEU A 74 1.42 10.98 17.04
N THR A 75 1.35 12.19 16.48
CA THR A 75 0.13 13.00 16.59
C THR A 75 -0.98 12.38 15.73
N LEU A 76 -2.23 12.69 16.06
CA LEU A 76 -3.37 12.15 15.32
C LEU A 76 -3.34 12.62 13.85
N GLU A 77 -2.97 13.89 13.64
CA GLU A 77 -2.84 14.54 12.33
C GLU A 77 -1.78 13.86 11.47
N ASN A 78 -0.71 13.35 12.09
CA ASN A 78 0.37 12.70 11.36
C ASN A 78 0.16 11.19 11.20
N ALA A 79 -0.80 10.58 11.90
CA ALA A 79 -1.07 9.14 11.80
C ALA A 79 -1.29 8.61 10.36
N PRO A 80 -1.96 9.35 9.44
CA PRO A 80 -2.11 8.92 8.05
C PRO A 80 -0.79 8.71 7.31
N SER A 81 0.34 9.22 7.82
CA SER A 81 1.69 8.98 7.27
C SER A 81 2.12 7.51 7.30
N ILE A 82 1.50 6.66 8.13
CA ILE A 82 1.77 5.21 8.14
C ILE A 82 0.99 4.49 7.01
N SER A 83 -0.15 5.06 6.60
CA SER A 83 -1.04 4.57 5.53
C SER A 83 -1.64 3.19 5.76
N GLY A 84 -2.86 3.13 6.29
CA GLY A 84 -3.63 1.89 6.39
C GLY A 84 -3.85 1.21 5.04
N THR A 85 -4.07 2.01 3.99
CA THR A 85 -4.34 1.54 2.62
C THR A 85 -3.13 0.82 2.05
N ALA A 86 -1.93 1.37 2.25
CA ALA A 86 -0.70 0.72 1.83
C ALA A 86 -0.44 -0.57 2.63
N ILE A 87 -0.71 -0.58 3.94
CA ILE A 87 -0.59 -1.79 4.77
C ILE A 87 -1.53 -2.90 4.27
N ALA A 88 -2.81 -2.59 4.04
CA ALA A 88 -3.78 -3.54 3.50
C ALA A 88 -3.32 -4.10 2.14
N THR A 89 -2.92 -3.21 1.23
CA THR A 89 -2.50 -3.55 -0.12
C THR A 89 -1.24 -4.42 -0.12
N LEU A 90 -0.23 -4.07 0.68
CA LEU A 90 1.03 -4.81 0.76
C LEU A 90 0.89 -6.18 1.43
N GLY A 91 -0.05 -6.34 2.37
CA GLY A 91 -0.37 -7.66 2.92
C GLY A 91 -0.75 -8.66 1.82
N ILE A 92 -1.64 -8.25 0.91
CA ILE A 92 -2.04 -9.09 -0.23
C ILE A 92 -0.93 -9.18 -1.28
N ALA A 93 -0.34 -8.04 -1.65
CA ALA A 93 0.65 -7.99 -2.72
C ALA A 93 1.91 -8.82 -2.41
N LEU A 94 2.45 -8.73 -1.19
CA LEU A 94 3.68 -9.43 -0.83
C LEU A 94 3.42 -10.91 -0.52
N PHE A 95 2.38 -11.23 0.26
CA PHE A 95 2.23 -12.57 0.84
C PHE A 95 1.21 -13.47 0.14
N TRP A 96 0.22 -12.90 -0.56
CA TRP A 96 -0.77 -13.68 -1.31
C TRP A 96 -0.47 -13.73 -2.81
N SER A 97 -0.02 -12.60 -3.37
CA SER A 97 0.26 -12.46 -4.80
C SER A 97 1.69 -12.82 -5.16
N LEU A 98 2.68 -12.07 -4.66
CA LEU A 98 4.09 -12.39 -4.86
C LEU A 98 4.51 -13.65 -4.11
N GLN A 99 3.87 -13.96 -2.97
CA GLN A 99 4.21 -15.11 -2.13
C GLN A 99 5.72 -15.14 -1.83
N ILE A 100 6.26 -13.99 -1.40
CA ILE A 100 7.65 -13.93 -0.98
C ILE A 100 7.85 -14.85 0.23
N PRO A 101 9.00 -15.55 0.35
CA PRO A 101 9.24 -16.42 1.49
C PRO A 101 9.22 -15.67 2.83
N GLY A 102 8.79 -16.35 3.90
CA GLY A 102 8.73 -15.73 5.24
C GLY A 102 7.58 -14.73 5.41
N THR A 103 7.55 -14.12 6.58
CA THR A 103 6.56 -13.12 7.02
C THR A 103 7.26 -11.98 7.73
N LEU A 104 6.54 -10.97 8.24
CA LEU A 104 7.17 -9.87 8.98
C LEU A 104 7.68 -10.26 10.38
N ASP A 105 7.11 -11.30 10.97
CA ASP A 105 7.44 -11.85 12.29
C ASP A 105 8.31 -13.11 12.22
N THR A 106 8.28 -13.82 11.09
CA THR A 106 9.15 -14.96 10.79
C THR A 106 9.89 -14.72 9.47
N PRO A 107 10.99 -13.94 9.48
CA PRO A 107 11.72 -13.59 8.27
C PRO A 107 12.26 -14.82 7.53
N ALA A 108 12.42 -14.71 6.22
CA ALA A 108 12.97 -15.79 5.41
C ALA A 108 14.40 -16.16 5.84
N ALA A 109 14.66 -17.47 6.00
CA ALA A 109 16.01 -17.97 6.26
C ALA A 109 16.96 -17.76 5.07
N LYS A 110 16.41 -17.74 3.85
CA LYS A 110 17.15 -17.46 2.62
C LYS A 110 16.62 -16.17 2.00
N SER A 111 17.52 -15.19 1.91
CA SER A 111 17.23 -13.92 1.25
C SER A 111 17.03 -14.11 -0.25
N GLU A 112 16.13 -13.32 -0.82
CA GLU A 112 15.81 -13.27 -2.25
C GLU A 112 15.77 -11.79 -2.66
N ASP A 113 15.92 -11.53 -3.95
CA ASP A 113 15.83 -10.19 -4.52
C ASP A 113 14.37 -9.85 -4.85
N ILE A 114 13.87 -8.74 -4.29
CA ILE A 114 12.54 -8.23 -4.59
C ILE A 114 12.67 -6.83 -5.23
N LEU A 115 12.12 -6.68 -6.42
CA LEU A 115 12.02 -5.38 -7.09
C LEU A 115 10.74 -4.66 -6.64
N VAL A 116 10.88 -3.48 -6.06
CA VAL A 116 9.80 -2.54 -5.79
C VAL A 116 9.92 -1.38 -6.77
N TYR A 117 9.09 -1.36 -7.82
CA TYR A 117 9.10 -0.25 -8.77
C TYR A 117 8.53 1.02 -8.12
N GLY A 118 9.19 2.16 -8.29
CA GLY A 118 8.72 3.45 -7.78
C GLY A 118 8.76 3.56 -6.24
N GLY A 119 9.92 3.24 -5.66
CA GLY A 119 10.14 3.19 -4.20
C GLY A 119 9.91 4.49 -3.45
N SER A 120 9.91 5.64 -4.12
CA SER A 120 9.67 6.94 -3.48
C SER A 120 8.18 7.29 -3.32
N SER A 121 7.27 6.42 -3.74
CA SER A 121 5.83 6.54 -3.44
C SER A 121 5.55 6.15 -1.99
N THR A 122 4.41 6.56 -1.41
CA THR A 122 3.98 6.14 -0.07
C THR A 122 4.00 4.62 0.07
N LEU A 123 3.43 3.92 -0.91
CA LEU A 123 3.41 2.46 -0.93
C LEU A 123 4.81 1.87 -1.12
N GLY A 124 5.63 2.45 -1.99
CA GLY A 124 7.02 2.03 -2.20
C GLY A 124 7.86 2.13 -0.94
N LEU A 125 7.78 3.24 -0.19
CA LEU A 125 8.51 3.43 1.07
C LEU A 125 8.10 2.40 2.13
N LEU A 126 6.81 2.06 2.20
CA LEU A 126 6.33 1.02 3.11
C LEU A 126 6.73 -0.39 2.63
N ALA A 127 6.67 -0.65 1.33
CA ALA A 127 7.06 -1.92 0.72
C ALA A 127 8.54 -2.24 0.96
N ILE A 128 9.42 -1.25 0.79
CA ILE A 128 10.85 -1.39 1.08
C ILE A 128 11.02 -1.90 2.53
N GLN A 129 10.40 -1.25 3.51
CA GLN A 129 10.52 -1.64 4.91
C GLN A 129 9.97 -3.05 5.18
N MET A 130 8.79 -3.37 4.66
CA MET A 130 8.16 -4.68 4.85
C MET A 130 8.99 -5.81 4.22
N VAL A 131 9.54 -5.60 3.04
CA VAL A 131 10.41 -6.58 2.38
C VAL A 131 11.71 -6.79 3.19
N LYS A 132 12.31 -5.71 3.73
CA LYS A 132 13.47 -5.84 4.63
C LYS A 132 13.14 -6.61 5.90
N LEU A 133 11.99 -6.32 6.53
CA LEU A 133 11.52 -7.01 7.72
C LEU A 133 11.25 -8.50 7.45
N SER A 134 10.87 -8.87 6.23
CA SER A 134 10.72 -10.27 5.81
C SER A 134 12.04 -10.98 5.45
N GLY A 135 13.21 -10.33 5.60
CA GLY A 135 14.53 -10.96 5.42
C GLY A 135 15.07 -10.91 3.98
N HIS A 136 14.49 -10.08 3.12
CA HIS A 136 14.88 -9.98 1.71
C HIS A 136 15.75 -8.77 1.40
N ARG A 137 16.38 -8.81 0.22
CA ARG A 137 17.12 -7.69 -0.35
C ARG A 137 16.19 -6.89 -1.27
N VAL A 138 16.16 -5.58 -1.07
CA VAL A 138 15.29 -4.67 -1.80
C VAL A 138 16.05 -3.98 -2.92
N ILE A 139 15.60 -4.22 -4.14
CA ILE A 139 15.93 -3.40 -5.30
C ILE A 139 14.76 -2.47 -5.57
N THR A 140 15.02 -1.18 -5.79
CA THR A 140 13.96 -0.24 -6.11
C THR A 140 14.36 0.71 -7.22
N THR A 141 13.35 1.30 -7.85
CA THR A 141 13.51 2.35 -8.84
C THR A 141 12.86 3.64 -8.37
N CYS A 142 13.47 4.78 -8.64
CA CYS A 142 12.84 6.10 -8.46
C CYS A 142 13.62 7.16 -9.25
N SER A 143 13.16 8.42 -9.29
CA SER A 143 13.99 9.51 -9.82
C SER A 143 15.22 9.73 -8.94
N ALA A 144 16.37 10.06 -9.54
CA ALA A 144 17.64 10.28 -8.84
C ALA A 144 17.55 11.16 -7.57
N ARG A 145 16.74 12.24 -7.64
CA ARG A 145 16.51 13.15 -6.50
C ARG A 145 15.98 12.47 -5.23
N ASN A 146 15.32 11.31 -5.35
CA ASN A 146 14.73 10.57 -4.24
C ASN A 146 15.59 9.39 -3.77
N PHE A 147 16.81 9.22 -4.29
CA PHE A 147 17.69 8.11 -3.91
C PHE A 147 18.02 8.12 -2.42
N GLY A 148 18.35 9.29 -1.87
CA GLY A 148 18.62 9.44 -0.44
C GLY A 148 17.40 9.06 0.41
N LEU A 149 16.20 9.44 -0.03
CA LEU A 149 14.96 9.09 0.63
C LEU A 149 14.79 7.57 0.70
N VAL A 150 14.76 6.87 -0.44
CA VAL A 150 14.49 5.41 -0.44
C VAL A 150 15.57 4.59 0.27
N LYS A 151 16.84 5.02 0.21
CA LYS A 151 17.94 4.41 0.99
C LYS A 151 17.70 4.58 2.49
N SER A 152 17.22 5.74 2.94
CA SER A 152 16.88 5.98 4.35
C SER A 152 15.69 5.14 4.87
N TYR A 153 14.98 4.44 3.97
CA TYR A 153 13.91 3.49 4.29
C TYR A 153 14.35 2.02 4.13
N GLY A 154 15.61 1.76 3.76
CA GLY A 154 16.19 0.43 3.72
C GLY A 154 16.40 -0.17 2.33
N ALA A 155 16.26 0.60 1.25
CA ALA A 155 16.57 0.09 -0.08
C ALA A 155 18.06 -0.27 -0.21
N ASP A 156 18.37 -1.51 -0.63
CA ASP A 156 19.74 -1.98 -0.79
C ASP A 156 20.35 -1.51 -2.12
N LEU A 157 19.56 -1.53 -3.19
CA LEU A 157 19.93 -1.05 -4.52
C LEU A 157 18.87 -0.11 -5.06
N VAL A 158 19.31 1.00 -5.66
CA VAL A 158 18.41 2.04 -6.20
C VAL A 158 18.86 2.38 -7.61
N PHE A 159 17.93 2.30 -8.55
CA PHE A 159 18.16 2.61 -9.96
C PHE A 159 17.26 3.76 -10.43
N ASP A 160 17.77 4.58 -11.34
CA ASP A 160 16.97 5.61 -11.98
C ASP A 160 16.13 4.97 -13.07
N TYR A 161 14.80 4.95 -12.90
CA TYR A 161 13.91 4.35 -13.89
C TYR A 161 13.96 5.05 -15.25
N SER A 162 14.48 6.28 -15.34
CA SER A 162 14.63 7.01 -16.60
C SER A 162 15.89 6.60 -17.36
N SER A 163 16.80 5.84 -16.73
CA SER A 163 17.96 5.30 -17.42
C SER A 163 17.52 4.27 -18.47
N PRO A 164 18.01 4.36 -19.73
CA PRO A 164 17.70 3.39 -20.77
C PRO A 164 18.23 1.98 -20.43
N THR A 165 19.27 1.88 -19.60
CA THR A 165 19.89 0.61 -19.16
C THR A 165 19.30 0.10 -17.84
N CYS A 166 18.31 0.78 -17.23
CA CYS A 166 17.86 0.48 -15.88
C CYS A 166 17.51 -1.02 -15.68
N ALA A 167 16.81 -1.64 -16.63
CA ALA A 167 16.46 -3.06 -16.52
C ALA A 167 17.70 -3.97 -16.62
N GLU A 168 18.66 -3.64 -17.50
CA GLU A 168 19.90 -4.38 -17.68
C GLU A 168 20.78 -4.29 -16.44
N ASP A 169 20.87 -3.11 -15.84
CA ASP A 169 21.60 -2.86 -14.59
C ASP A 169 21.00 -3.66 -13.43
N ILE A 170 19.66 -3.71 -13.31
CA ILE A 170 18.97 -4.55 -12.33
C ILE A 170 19.26 -6.04 -12.59
N ARG A 171 19.20 -6.49 -13.85
CA ARG A 171 19.53 -7.88 -14.20
C ARG A 171 20.97 -8.22 -13.84
N ALA A 172 21.92 -7.33 -14.10
CA ALA A 172 23.32 -7.54 -13.75
C ALA A 172 23.49 -7.64 -12.23
N ALA A 173 22.90 -6.71 -11.46
CA ALA A 173 22.99 -6.67 -10.01
C ALA A 173 22.33 -7.88 -9.31
N THR A 174 21.30 -8.44 -9.93
CA THR A 174 20.58 -9.65 -9.47
C THR A 174 21.14 -10.94 -10.06
N LYS A 175 22.24 -10.87 -10.82
CA LYS A 175 22.84 -12.02 -11.54
C LYS A 175 21.81 -12.78 -12.39
N SER A 176 20.86 -12.04 -12.98
CA SER A 176 19.73 -12.57 -13.74
C SER A 176 18.84 -13.56 -12.98
N ALA A 177 18.78 -13.44 -11.66
CA ALA A 177 18.03 -14.31 -10.77
C ALA A 177 16.82 -13.63 -10.10
N LEU A 178 16.49 -12.38 -10.44
CA LEU A 178 15.30 -11.70 -9.90
C LEU A 178 14.02 -12.49 -10.19
N ARG A 179 13.21 -12.76 -9.16
CA ARG A 179 11.97 -13.54 -9.28
C ARG A 179 10.70 -12.78 -8.93
N TYR A 180 10.80 -11.65 -8.23
CA TYR A 180 9.65 -10.95 -7.69
C TYR A 180 9.69 -9.47 -8.08
N ALA A 181 8.61 -8.96 -8.65
CA ALA A 181 8.47 -7.55 -8.97
C ALA A 181 7.09 -7.03 -8.54
N LEU A 182 7.09 -6.01 -7.70
CA LEU A 182 5.91 -5.21 -7.35
C LEU A 182 5.91 -3.94 -8.20
N ASP A 183 4.85 -3.75 -8.99
CA ASP A 183 4.64 -2.58 -9.84
C ASP A 183 3.32 -1.87 -9.48
N PRO A 184 3.38 -0.81 -8.67
CA PRO A 184 2.20 -0.05 -8.29
C PRO A 184 1.55 0.74 -9.43
N PHE A 185 2.27 0.97 -10.53
CA PHE A 185 1.84 1.87 -11.61
C PHE A 185 1.27 1.08 -12.79
N ALA A 186 1.87 -0.08 -13.08
CA ALA A 186 1.40 -1.03 -14.08
C ALA A 186 1.24 -0.44 -15.51
N GLU A 187 1.92 0.67 -15.79
CA GLU A 187 1.95 1.29 -17.11
C GLU A 187 2.79 0.44 -18.06
N ALA A 188 2.59 0.59 -19.38
CA ALA A 188 3.35 -0.15 -20.39
C ALA A 188 4.88 -0.07 -20.19
N LYS A 189 5.39 1.10 -19.79
CA LYS A 189 6.82 1.32 -19.55
C LYS A 189 7.33 0.62 -18.30
N THR A 190 6.56 0.62 -17.21
CA THR A 190 6.95 0.04 -15.92
C THR A 190 6.87 -1.48 -15.98
N LEU A 191 5.82 -2.02 -16.61
CA LEU A 191 5.68 -3.45 -16.88
C LEU A 191 6.84 -3.97 -17.73
N ARG A 192 7.19 -3.29 -18.83
CA ARG A 192 8.32 -3.71 -19.70
C ARG A 192 9.63 -3.74 -18.92
N LEU A 193 9.89 -2.72 -18.09
CA LEU A 193 11.08 -2.66 -17.26
C LEU A 193 11.12 -3.80 -16.24
N CYS A 194 10.03 -4.04 -15.51
CA CYS A 194 9.92 -5.14 -14.55
C CYS A 194 10.08 -6.51 -15.24
N HIS A 195 9.48 -6.71 -16.42
CA HIS A 195 9.62 -7.95 -17.19
C HIS A 195 11.04 -8.17 -17.70
N ALA A 196 11.70 -7.11 -18.15
CA ALA A 196 13.09 -7.19 -18.55
C ALA A 196 13.99 -7.48 -17.34
N ALA A 197 13.71 -6.90 -16.17
CA ALA A 197 14.47 -7.14 -14.95
C ALA A 197 14.35 -8.58 -14.42
N ILE A 198 13.18 -9.22 -14.54
CA ILE A 198 12.96 -10.59 -14.06
C ILE A 198 13.85 -11.59 -14.81
N GLY A 199 14.51 -12.47 -14.03
CA GLY A 199 15.42 -13.49 -14.51
C GLY A 199 14.80 -14.48 -15.49
N ARG A 200 15.63 -15.16 -16.30
CA ARG A 200 15.16 -16.04 -17.40
C ARG A 200 14.22 -17.17 -16.96
N THR A 201 14.38 -17.65 -15.73
CA THR A 201 13.57 -18.71 -15.12
C THR A 201 12.13 -18.27 -14.81
N GLY A 202 11.83 -16.98 -14.96
CA GLY A 202 10.52 -16.43 -14.64
C GLY A 202 10.36 -16.13 -13.16
N GLY A 203 9.12 -15.88 -12.75
CA GLY A 203 8.84 -15.30 -11.45
C GLY A 203 7.39 -14.85 -11.30
N ARG A 204 7.17 -13.89 -10.41
CA ARG A 204 5.87 -13.30 -10.12
C ARG A 204 5.96 -11.79 -10.29
N TYR A 205 4.96 -11.25 -10.99
CA TYR A 205 4.75 -9.84 -11.17
C TYR A 205 3.40 -9.49 -10.54
N CYS A 206 3.43 -8.58 -9.56
CA CYS A 206 2.25 -8.08 -8.89
C CYS A 206 2.02 -6.64 -9.33
N ALA A 207 0.86 -6.37 -9.91
CA ALA A 207 0.40 -5.04 -10.27
C ALA A 207 -0.67 -4.55 -9.29
N LEU A 208 -0.70 -3.24 -9.05
CA LEU A 208 -1.74 -2.60 -8.25
C LEU A 208 -2.71 -1.75 -9.10
N GLU A 209 -2.57 -1.85 -10.42
CA GLU A 209 -3.39 -1.16 -11.42
C GLU A 209 -3.48 -2.05 -12.68
N GLN A 210 -4.52 -1.87 -13.49
CA GLN A 210 -4.73 -2.64 -14.71
C GLN A 210 -3.54 -2.48 -15.66
N TYR A 211 -2.94 -3.60 -16.04
CA TYR A 211 -1.85 -3.68 -17.00
C TYR A 211 -2.31 -4.21 -18.36
N GLN A 212 -1.46 -4.01 -19.37
CA GLN A 212 -1.70 -4.47 -20.73
C GLN A 212 -1.24 -5.92 -20.90
N GLU A 213 -2.19 -6.87 -20.90
CA GLU A 213 -1.90 -8.30 -21.05
C GLU A 213 -1.15 -8.65 -22.34
N SER A 214 -1.35 -7.87 -23.41
CA SER A 214 -0.62 -8.04 -24.68
C SER A 214 0.90 -7.85 -24.54
N LEU A 215 1.36 -7.21 -23.46
CA LEU A 215 2.79 -7.05 -23.15
C LEU A 215 3.34 -8.21 -22.30
N CYS A 216 2.49 -9.12 -21.83
CA CYS A 216 2.84 -10.27 -21.01
C CYS A 216 3.29 -11.48 -21.85
N SER A 217 4.32 -11.30 -22.68
CA SER A 217 4.81 -12.33 -23.60
C SER A 217 5.49 -13.52 -22.92
N ARG A 218 5.99 -13.34 -21.68
CA ARG A 218 6.76 -14.36 -20.95
C ARG A 218 5.85 -15.21 -20.06
N LYS A 219 5.42 -16.37 -20.56
CA LYS A 219 4.58 -17.35 -19.83
C LYS A 219 5.18 -17.86 -18.51
N THR A 220 6.49 -17.73 -18.32
CA THR A 220 7.17 -18.11 -17.06
C THR A 220 7.00 -17.06 -15.95
N ILE A 221 6.45 -15.89 -16.26
CA ILE A 221 6.08 -14.87 -15.28
C ILE A 221 4.59 -15.01 -14.99
N LYS A 222 4.23 -15.22 -13.74
CA LYS A 222 2.83 -15.17 -13.29
C LYS A 222 2.47 -13.73 -12.97
N HIS A 223 1.42 -13.22 -13.59
CA HIS A 223 0.90 -11.86 -13.38
C HIS A 223 -0.35 -11.92 -12.51
N GLU A 224 -0.44 -10.99 -11.57
CA GLU A 224 -1.62 -10.83 -10.74
C GLU A 224 -1.89 -9.34 -10.50
N LEU A 225 -3.17 -8.95 -10.65
CA LEU A 225 -3.69 -7.66 -10.23
C LEU A 225 -4.21 -7.77 -8.79
N VAL A 226 -3.75 -6.90 -7.91
CA VAL A 226 -4.15 -6.88 -6.50
C VAL A 226 -5.02 -5.67 -6.19
N MET A 227 -6.15 -5.92 -5.54
CA MET A 227 -7.00 -4.90 -4.94
C MET A 227 -6.84 -4.91 -3.43
N GLY A 228 -6.42 -3.78 -2.84
CA GLY A 228 -6.22 -3.67 -1.39
C GLY A 228 -7.47 -3.99 -0.57
N GLY A 229 -8.67 -3.63 -1.07
CA GLY A 229 -9.96 -3.93 -0.41
C GLY A 229 -10.23 -5.43 -0.20
N ALA A 230 -9.58 -6.30 -0.98
CA ALA A 230 -9.69 -7.76 -0.83
C ALA A 230 -9.15 -8.26 0.52
N ILE A 231 -8.39 -7.44 1.26
CA ILE A 231 -7.90 -7.76 2.62
C ILE A 231 -9.03 -8.12 3.59
N SER A 232 -10.25 -7.62 3.35
CA SER A 232 -11.42 -7.95 4.17
C SER A 232 -11.86 -9.42 4.02
N GLY A 233 -11.44 -10.09 2.95
CA GLY A 233 -11.89 -11.44 2.59
C GLY A 233 -13.32 -11.47 2.01
N ARG A 234 -14.03 -10.35 1.96
CA ARG A 234 -15.40 -10.26 1.42
C ARG A 234 -15.47 -10.02 -0.09
N GLY A 235 -14.32 -9.89 -0.74
CA GLY A 235 -14.23 -9.54 -2.15
C GLY A 235 -14.25 -8.04 -2.39
N VAL A 236 -14.20 -7.65 -3.65
CA VAL A 236 -14.26 -6.26 -4.14
C VAL A 236 -15.26 -6.23 -5.27
N GLU A 237 -16.38 -5.54 -5.08
CA GLU A 237 -17.42 -5.38 -6.08
C GLU A 237 -17.07 -4.21 -7.02
N LEU A 238 -16.38 -4.54 -8.12
CA LEU A 238 -16.07 -3.63 -9.21
C LEU A 238 -16.17 -4.39 -10.54
N PRO A 239 -16.37 -3.70 -11.67
CA PRO A 239 -16.28 -4.32 -12.98
C PRO A 239 -14.89 -4.92 -13.24
N ASP A 240 -14.85 -5.92 -14.12
CA ASP A 240 -13.59 -6.50 -14.58
C ASP A 240 -12.64 -5.42 -15.15
N PRO A 241 -11.32 -5.56 -14.92
CA PRO A 241 -10.65 -6.68 -14.23
C PRO A 241 -10.47 -6.49 -12.71
N TYR A 242 -11.14 -5.51 -12.08
CA TYR A 242 -10.90 -5.15 -10.66
C TYR A 242 -11.80 -5.89 -9.69
N GLY A 243 -12.87 -6.53 -10.18
CA GLY A 243 -13.73 -7.38 -9.35
C GLY A 243 -12.94 -8.53 -8.74
N ILE A 244 -12.97 -8.67 -7.42
CA ILE A 244 -12.33 -9.77 -6.70
C ILE A 244 -13.40 -10.59 -6.00
N PRO A 245 -13.53 -11.90 -6.25
CA PRO A 245 -14.50 -12.72 -5.53
C PRO A 245 -14.13 -12.84 -4.04
N PRO A 246 -15.11 -13.10 -3.16
CA PRO A 246 -14.85 -13.34 -1.74
C PRO A 246 -13.83 -14.47 -1.51
N ARG A 247 -12.93 -14.26 -0.54
CA ARG A 247 -11.93 -15.21 -0.06
C ARG A 247 -11.80 -15.10 1.46
N PRO A 248 -12.70 -15.74 2.23
CA PRO A 248 -12.77 -15.59 3.68
C PRO A 248 -11.46 -15.89 4.41
N GLU A 249 -10.63 -16.79 3.88
CA GLU A 249 -9.31 -17.14 4.40
C GLU A 249 -8.35 -15.93 4.46
N ILE A 250 -8.48 -14.98 3.53
CA ILE A 250 -7.72 -13.73 3.55
C ILE A 250 -8.16 -12.87 4.73
N GLY A 251 -9.48 -12.75 4.97
CA GLY A 251 -10.03 -11.97 6.08
C GLY A 251 -9.65 -12.53 7.45
N VAL A 252 -9.59 -13.87 7.59
CA VAL A 252 -9.09 -14.53 8.81
C VAL A 252 -7.60 -14.23 9.02
N TRP A 253 -6.78 -14.37 7.96
CA TRP A 253 -5.35 -14.05 8.00
C TRP A 253 -5.09 -12.56 8.27
N ALA A 254 -5.95 -11.66 7.77
CA ALA A 254 -5.80 -10.23 7.96
C ALA A 254 -5.76 -9.85 9.45
N ARG A 255 -6.47 -10.56 10.32
CA ARG A 255 -6.46 -10.28 11.76
C ARG A 255 -5.07 -10.44 12.37
N SER A 256 -4.33 -11.49 12.00
CA SER A 256 -2.95 -11.66 12.47
C SER A 256 -2.02 -10.67 11.79
N TRP A 257 -2.19 -10.41 10.49
CA TRP A 257 -1.46 -9.38 9.76
C TRP A 257 -1.52 -8.01 10.44
N TYR A 258 -2.72 -7.52 10.78
CA TYR A 258 -2.91 -6.22 11.43
C TYR A 258 -2.29 -6.20 12.85
N ARG A 259 -2.37 -7.30 13.60
CA ARG A 259 -1.71 -7.39 14.93
C ARG A 259 -0.19 -7.35 14.82
N THR A 260 0.37 -8.08 13.86
CA THR A 260 1.82 -8.07 13.60
C THR A 260 2.29 -6.70 13.17
N VAL A 261 1.58 -6.05 12.24
CA VAL A 261 1.92 -4.69 11.79
C VAL A 261 1.79 -3.67 12.93
N GLN A 262 0.73 -3.73 13.75
CA GLN A 262 0.61 -2.88 14.94
C GLN A 262 1.84 -3.02 15.85
N SER A 263 2.22 -4.26 16.17
CA SER A 263 3.38 -4.52 17.04
C SER A 263 4.68 -3.94 16.47
N LEU A 264 4.87 -3.99 15.14
CA LEU A 264 6.03 -3.42 14.48
C LEU A 264 6.02 -1.89 14.47
N ILE A 265 4.84 -1.28 14.33
CA ILE A 265 4.66 0.17 14.46
C ILE A 265 5.00 0.59 15.89
N ASP A 266 4.46 -0.09 16.91
CA ASP A 266 4.69 0.23 18.33
C ASP A 266 6.17 0.08 18.72
N GLN A 267 6.89 -0.84 18.06
CA GLN A 267 8.34 -1.02 18.22
C GLN A 267 9.18 0.00 17.43
N GLY A 268 8.56 0.91 16.68
CA GLY A 268 9.26 1.88 15.82
C GLY A 268 9.98 1.25 14.62
N LYS A 269 9.65 0.00 14.27
CA LYS A 269 10.26 -0.73 13.13
C LYS A 269 9.66 -0.34 11.78
N ILE A 270 8.49 0.30 11.78
CA ILE A 270 7.88 0.88 10.59
C ILE A 270 7.93 2.40 10.73
N LYS A 271 8.79 3.01 9.93
CA LYS A 271 8.95 4.45 9.81
C LYS A 271 7.79 5.03 9.00
N PRO A 272 7.09 6.06 9.51
CA PRO A 272 6.06 6.77 8.75
C PRO A 272 6.65 7.54 7.57
N CYS A 273 5.90 7.66 6.47
CA CYS A 273 6.37 8.38 5.28
C CYS A 273 6.43 9.90 5.48
N PRO A 274 7.23 10.65 4.71
CA PRO A 274 7.19 12.11 4.76
C PRO A 274 5.81 12.60 4.33
N ILE A 275 5.32 13.67 4.94
CA ILE A 275 4.00 14.24 4.64
C ILE A 275 4.08 15.69 4.18
N GLU A 276 3.05 16.10 3.46
CA GLU A 276 2.69 17.50 3.24
C GLU A 276 1.25 17.70 3.69
N THR A 277 1.08 18.58 4.68
CA THR A 277 -0.23 18.92 5.21
C THR A 277 -0.89 19.95 4.29
N ILE A 278 -2.10 19.66 3.84
CA ILE A 278 -2.93 20.55 3.05
C ILE A 278 -4.07 21.04 3.96
N PRO A 279 -4.14 22.35 4.29
CA PRO A 279 -5.21 22.90 5.12
C PRO A 279 -6.53 23.00 4.35
N GLY A 280 -7.62 23.28 5.06
CA GLY A 280 -8.92 23.62 4.48
C GLY A 280 -9.94 22.48 4.44
N GLY A 281 -9.80 21.45 5.28
CA GLY A 281 -10.78 20.36 5.40
C GLY A 281 -11.17 19.76 4.04
N PHE A 282 -12.46 19.69 3.72
CA PHE A 282 -12.92 19.13 2.45
C PHE A 282 -12.36 19.84 1.20
N ASP A 283 -12.19 21.17 1.22
CA ASP A 283 -11.57 21.89 0.09
C ASP A 283 -10.08 21.53 -0.04
N GLY A 284 -9.42 21.29 1.09
CA GLY A 284 -8.06 20.75 1.14
C GLY A 284 -7.94 19.38 0.47
N ILE A 285 -8.95 18.51 0.64
CA ILE A 285 -9.03 17.21 -0.05
C ILE A 285 -9.08 17.41 -1.56
N LEU A 286 -9.98 18.27 -2.06
CA LEU A 286 -10.10 18.55 -3.49
C LEU A 286 -8.80 19.10 -4.09
N LYS A 287 -8.15 20.03 -3.38
CA LYS A 287 -6.83 20.57 -3.76
C LYS A 287 -5.76 19.48 -3.80
N GLY A 288 -5.71 18.61 -2.79
CA GLY A 288 -4.75 17.51 -2.72
C GLY A 288 -4.94 16.51 -3.87
N LEU A 289 -6.19 16.16 -4.19
CA LEU A 289 -6.52 15.31 -5.33
C LEU A 289 -6.09 15.92 -6.67
N ASP A 290 -6.25 17.24 -6.84
CA ASP A 290 -5.77 17.94 -8.04
C ASP A 290 -4.23 17.93 -8.13
N MET A 291 -3.53 18.11 -7.01
CA MET A 291 -2.06 18.00 -6.96
C MET A 291 -1.57 16.60 -7.38
N LEU A 292 -2.24 15.55 -6.90
CA LEU A 292 -1.93 14.16 -7.27
C LEU A 292 -2.19 13.92 -8.76
N ARG A 293 -3.36 14.35 -9.26
CA ARG A 293 -3.74 14.22 -10.68
C ARG A 293 -2.73 14.88 -11.62
N ASN A 294 -2.19 16.02 -11.21
CA ASN A 294 -1.23 16.81 -11.99
C ASN A 294 0.24 16.44 -11.71
N GLY A 295 0.52 15.33 -11.01
CA GLY A 295 1.88 14.85 -10.78
C GLY A 295 2.77 15.78 -9.94
N LYS A 296 2.17 16.66 -9.12
CA LYS A 296 2.89 17.68 -8.33
C LYS A 296 3.44 17.15 -7.00
N VAL A 297 3.24 15.86 -6.71
CA VAL A 297 3.63 15.23 -5.43
C VAL A 297 4.78 14.24 -5.68
N SER A 298 5.84 14.34 -4.88
CA SER A 298 7.00 13.44 -4.98
C SER A 298 7.62 13.20 -3.61
N GLY A 299 7.85 11.93 -3.25
CA GLY A 299 8.56 11.57 -2.02
C GLY A 299 7.78 11.83 -0.72
N LYS A 300 6.48 12.11 -0.81
CA LYS A 300 5.64 12.49 0.33
C LYS A 300 4.18 12.12 0.11
N LYS A 301 3.45 12.00 1.20
CA LYS A 301 2.00 11.78 1.23
C LYS A 301 1.27 13.08 1.58
N LEU A 302 0.18 13.38 0.89
CA LEU A 302 -0.68 14.49 1.26
C LEU A 302 -1.59 14.09 2.41
N VAL A 303 -1.71 14.96 3.42
CA VAL A 303 -2.59 14.76 4.58
C VAL A 303 -3.44 15.99 4.77
N VAL A 304 -4.74 15.82 4.99
CA VAL A 304 -5.69 16.91 5.18
C VAL A 304 -6.30 16.80 6.57
N PRO A 305 -6.02 17.75 7.48
CA PRO A 305 -6.69 17.82 8.77
C PRO A 305 -8.15 18.27 8.57
N MET A 306 -9.10 17.56 9.19
CA MET A 306 -10.54 17.86 9.10
C MET A 306 -11.03 18.88 10.14
N VAL A 307 -10.23 19.15 11.17
CA VAL A 307 -10.54 20.19 12.17
C VAL A 307 -9.57 21.34 11.96
N GLU A 308 -10.07 22.57 11.87
CA GLU A 308 -9.20 23.76 11.87
C GLU A 308 -8.39 23.80 13.17
N LEU A 309 -7.08 24.03 13.03
CA LEU A 309 -6.21 24.33 14.17
C LEU A 309 -6.77 25.59 14.83
N LYS A 310 -7.29 25.46 16.06
CA LYS A 310 -7.49 26.61 16.95
C LYS A 310 -6.15 27.09 17.48
#